data_AF-A0AAN6UCM6-F1
#
_entry.id   AF-A0AAN6UCM6-F1
#
_cell.length_a   1.000
_cell.length_b   1.000
_cell.length_c   1.000
_cell.angle_alpha   90.00
_cell.angle_beta   90.00
_cell.angle_gamma   90.00
#
_symmetry.space_group_name_H-M   'P 1'
#
loop_
_entity.id
_entity.type
_entity.pdbx_description
1 polymer ?
#
loop_
_entity_poly.entity_id
_entity_poly.type
_entity_poly.pdbx_seq_one_letter_code
_entity_poly.pdbx_strand_id
1 'polypeptide(L)'
;MSKNRTSAALPPLSTTPLTPETLKLLLDIFDHAMSHTHYAVSGHAALMVWGYRSNNNNHNRNKTKHPPFSHVSIVCPAADKQVILAWAKAAGWHVYAPSSSPGQGGDHADVIGVPVPGEGAGELVVWPFRLRAVGDPAAWENLDVVRPCEMETPYVGWAGEAMRTGARVLAVPTLLDEFGRAWYFCVVKGEGRSDGGGDERERHVAELMLWILRRLAADVEKNGVSARWKLMPDKVLCLLYDKFWDAFVHRYPDALSLFQQCGLPGPMRPARVEVATAFTATTTKTASDEFATGLYMVPPYGQGRGGSRIDDMLDHPHPTTPGESHTWI
;
A
#
# COMPACT_ATOMS: atom_id res chain seq x y z
N MET A 1 23.10 37.68 21.02
CA MET A 1 22.09 36.99 21.86
C MET A 1 21.54 35.80 21.07
N SER A 2 22.10 34.62 21.29
CA SER A 2 21.65 33.39 20.61
C SER A 2 20.42 32.88 21.36
N LYS A 3 19.23 33.00 20.76
CA LYS A 3 18.00 32.41 21.32
C LYS A 3 18.11 30.91 21.15
N ASN A 4 18.35 30.18 22.24
CA ASN A 4 18.16 28.74 22.31
C ASN A 4 16.70 28.43 21.91
N ARG A 5 16.48 28.10 20.63
CA ARG A 5 15.26 27.43 20.19
C ARG A 5 15.32 26.04 20.79
N THR A 6 14.68 25.86 21.94
CA THR A 6 14.23 24.55 22.37
C THR A 6 13.35 24.02 21.24
N SER A 7 13.89 23.05 20.49
CA SER A 7 13.12 22.32 19.49
C SER A 7 11.99 21.62 20.24
N ALA A 8 10.79 22.19 20.19
CA ALA A 8 9.61 21.54 20.75
C ALA A 8 9.48 20.16 20.10
N ALA A 9 9.36 19.13 20.95
CA ALA A 9 9.16 17.77 20.45
C ALA A 9 7.89 17.73 19.59
N LEU A 10 7.95 17.03 18.46
CA LEU A 10 6.78 16.83 17.60
C LEU A 10 5.69 16.07 18.37
N PRO A 11 4.40 16.39 18.17
CA PRO A 11 3.34 15.64 18.81
C PRO A 11 3.35 14.17 18.37
N PRO A 12 2.96 13.22 19.25
CA PRO A 12 2.92 11.81 18.90
C PRO A 12 1.84 11.53 17.86
N LEU A 13 2.11 10.58 16.97
CA LEU A 13 1.16 10.10 15.97
C LEU A 13 0.17 9.12 16.61
N SER A 14 -1.10 9.23 16.22
CA SER A 14 -2.16 8.30 16.61
C SER A 14 -1.84 6.89 16.14
N THR A 15 -1.97 5.93 17.06
CA THR A 15 -1.94 4.50 16.77
C THR A 15 -3.33 3.89 16.83
N THR A 16 -4.36 4.71 17.07
CA THR A 16 -5.75 4.27 17.16
C THR A 16 -6.21 3.73 15.78
N PRO A 17 -7.04 2.68 15.76
CA PRO A 17 -7.68 2.20 14.52
C PRO A 17 -8.43 3.31 13.79
N LEU A 18 -8.25 3.43 12.47
CA LEU A 18 -9.08 4.31 11.65
C LEU A 18 -10.51 3.76 11.56
N THR A 19 -11.48 4.55 12.03
CA THR A 19 -12.90 4.32 11.75
C THR A 19 -13.27 4.94 10.40
N PRO A 20 -14.38 4.50 9.75
CA PRO A 20 -14.87 5.15 8.54
C PRO A 20 -15.15 6.65 8.72
N GLU A 21 -15.67 7.06 9.88
CA GLU A 21 -16.02 8.45 10.18
C GLU A 21 -14.76 9.31 10.31
N THR A 22 -13.76 8.82 11.04
CA THR A 22 -12.47 9.51 11.17
C THR A 22 -11.74 9.55 9.84
N LEU A 23 -11.73 8.46 9.08
CA LEU A 23 -11.13 8.44 7.75
C LEU A 23 -11.80 9.48 6.83
N LYS A 24 -13.13 9.56 6.81
CA LYS A 24 -13.84 10.55 6.01
C LYS A 24 -13.41 11.98 6.36
N LEU A 25 -13.41 12.31 7.65
CA LEU A 25 -12.97 13.63 8.13
C LEU A 25 -11.54 13.93 7.68
N LEU A 26 -10.63 12.98 7.85
CA LEU A 26 -9.22 13.13 7.45
C LEU A 26 -9.07 13.36 5.94
N LEU A 27 -9.81 12.62 5.11
CA LEU A 27 -9.77 12.78 3.66
C LEU A 27 -10.33 14.12 3.21
N ASP A 28 -11.41 14.61 3.85
CA ASP A 28 -12.01 15.90 3.51
C ASP A 28 -11.08 17.07 3.92
N ILE A 29 -10.43 16.98 5.10
CA ILE A 29 -9.40 17.94 5.53
C ILE A 29 -8.20 17.92 4.57
N PHE A 30 -7.74 16.72 4.20
CA PHE A 30 -6.58 16.57 3.34
C PHE A 30 -6.85 17.10 1.93
N ASP A 31 -7.98 16.74 1.33
CA ASP A 31 -8.35 17.23 0.00
C ASP A 31 -8.54 18.75 -0.01
N HIS A 32 -9.14 19.33 1.03
CA HIS A 32 -9.27 20.79 1.10
C HIS A 32 -7.91 21.49 1.01
N ALA A 33 -6.89 20.98 1.72
CA ALA A 33 -5.55 21.57 1.71
C ALA A 33 -4.71 21.20 0.47
N MET A 34 -4.99 20.07 -0.17
CA MET A 34 -4.14 19.48 -1.21
C MET A 34 -4.80 19.37 -2.59
N SER A 35 -6.02 19.90 -2.76
CA SER A 35 -6.84 19.78 -3.97
C SER A 35 -6.15 20.21 -5.25
N HIS A 36 -5.17 21.12 -5.15
CA HIS A 36 -4.35 21.66 -6.24
C HIS A 36 -3.08 20.85 -6.55
N THR A 37 -2.75 19.82 -5.78
CA THR A 37 -1.56 18.96 -5.98
C THR A 37 -1.93 17.61 -6.60
N HIS A 38 -0.97 16.91 -7.20
CA HIS A 38 -1.21 15.54 -7.68
C HIS A 38 -0.95 14.53 -6.56
N TYR A 39 -2.02 13.91 -6.08
CA TYR A 39 -1.96 12.81 -5.13
C TYR A 39 -3.11 11.84 -5.37
N ALA A 40 -3.00 10.64 -4.81
CA ALA A 40 -4.12 9.71 -4.68
C ALA A 40 -4.02 8.91 -3.37
N VAL A 41 -5.16 8.71 -2.72
CA VAL A 41 -5.28 7.78 -1.58
C VAL A 41 -5.13 6.34 -2.09
N SER A 42 -4.35 5.55 -1.36
CA SER A 42 -3.94 4.19 -1.74
C SER A 42 -4.05 3.23 -0.54
N GLY A 43 -3.69 1.95 -0.77
CA GLY A 43 -3.64 0.92 0.26
C GLY A 43 -4.98 0.70 0.97
N HIS A 44 -4.93 0.41 2.27
CA HIS A 44 -6.13 0.09 3.06
C HIS A 44 -7.12 1.25 3.20
N ALA A 45 -6.64 2.49 3.29
CA ALA A 45 -7.52 3.65 3.35
C ALA A 45 -8.38 3.77 2.07
N ALA A 46 -7.79 3.52 0.90
CA ALA A 46 -8.53 3.48 -0.35
C ALA A 46 -9.54 2.32 -0.39
N LEU A 47 -9.17 1.14 0.10
CA LEU A 47 -10.12 0.03 0.22
C LEU A 47 -11.33 0.36 1.09
N MET A 48 -11.13 1.05 2.22
CA MET A 48 -12.22 1.51 3.07
C MET A 48 -13.13 2.51 2.36
N VAL A 49 -12.57 3.39 1.53
CA VAL A 49 -13.36 4.27 0.66
C VAL A 49 -14.25 3.45 -0.28
N TRP A 50 -13.76 2.31 -0.77
CA TRP A 50 -14.53 1.38 -1.61
C TRP A 50 -15.43 0.42 -0.82
N GLY A 51 -15.62 0.63 0.48
CA GLY A 51 -16.55 -0.15 1.31
C GLY A 51 -15.94 -1.41 1.92
N TYR A 52 -14.62 -1.60 1.86
CA TYR A 52 -13.97 -2.68 2.62
C TYR A 52 -14.12 -2.40 4.12
N ARG A 53 -14.75 -3.35 4.82
CA ARG A 53 -14.82 -3.37 6.29
C ARG A 53 -14.12 -4.63 6.76
N SER A 54 -13.13 -4.47 7.64
CA SER A 54 -12.51 -5.61 8.29
C SER A 54 -13.59 -6.35 9.07
N ASN A 55 -13.86 -7.61 8.69
CA ASN A 55 -14.94 -8.39 9.25
C ASN A 55 -14.54 -8.92 10.64
N ASN A 56 -14.54 -8.05 11.65
CA ASN A 56 -14.30 -8.40 13.05
C ASN A 56 -15.45 -9.25 13.65
N ASN A 57 -16.54 -9.49 12.91
CA ASN A 57 -17.72 -10.19 13.41
C ASN A 57 -17.66 -11.71 13.25
N ASN A 58 -16.55 -12.29 12.77
CA ASN A 58 -16.36 -13.73 12.90
C ASN A 58 -16.13 -14.08 14.36
N HIS A 59 -17.20 -14.46 15.07
CA HIS A 59 -17.20 -14.97 16.45
C HIS A 59 -16.34 -16.23 16.66
N ASN A 60 -15.71 -16.76 15.62
CA ASN A 60 -14.60 -17.68 15.78
C ASN A 60 -13.36 -16.94 16.28
N ARG A 61 -13.25 -16.96 17.61
CA ARG A 61 -12.20 -16.46 18.53
C ARG A 61 -10.73 -16.71 18.16
N ASN A 62 -10.43 -17.28 16.99
CA ASN A 62 -9.07 -17.34 16.48
C ASN A 62 -8.73 -16.01 15.81
N LYS A 63 -8.41 -15.04 16.67
CA LYS A 63 -7.69 -13.78 16.41
C LYS A 63 -7.12 -13.71 14.99
N THR A 64 -7.81 -13.06 14.07
CA THR A 64 -7.12 -12.42 12.95
C THR A 64 -6.23 -11.35 13.57
N LYS A 65 -4.94 -11.68 13.76
CA LYS A 65 -3.92 -10.84 14.40
C LYS A 65 -3.55 -9.58 13.60
N HIS A 66 -4.30 -9.25 12.55
CA HIS A 66 -3.93 -8.11 11.73
C HIS A 66 -4.29 -6.84 12.49
N PRO A 67 -3.28 -6.04 12.87
CA PRO A 67 -3.54 -4.83 13.60
C PRO A 67 -4.41 -3.92 12.72
N PRO A 68 -5.46 -3.31 13.28
CA PRO A 68 -6.24 -2.31 12.57
C PRO A 68 -5.34 -1.20 12.02
N PHE A 69 -5.63 -0.74 10.81
CA PHE A 69 -4.85 0.30 10.14
C PHE A 69 -5.04 1.64 10.86
N SER A 70 -3.93 2.25 11.27
CA SER A 70 -3.92 3.52 12.01
C SER A 70 -3.45 4.72 11.18
N HIS A 71 -3.27 4.53 9.86
CA HIS A 71 -2.70 5.56 8.98
C HIS A 71 -3.38 5.57 7.61
N VAL A 72 -3.33 6.73 6.95
CA VAL A 72 -3.76 6.90 5.55
C VAL A 72 -2.53 6.77 4.65
N SER A 73 -2.58 5.95 3.61
CA SER A 73 -1.51 5.86 2.62
C SER A 73 -1.87 6.71 1.40
N ILE A 74 -0.95 7.55 0.94
CA ILE A 74 -1.10 8.38 -0.26
C ILE A 74 0.10 8.20 -1.19
N VAL A 75 -0.15 8.30 -2.48
CA VAL A 75 0.86 8.28 -3.54
C VAL A 75 0.84 9.60 -4.31
N CYS A 76 1.99 10.04 -4.80
CA CYS A 76 2.13 11.25 -5.62
C CYS A 76 3.23 11.05 -6.66
N PRO A 77 3.29 11.86 -7.74
CA PRO A 77 4.49 11.98 -8.56
C PRO A 77 5.69 12.41 -7.71
N ALA A 78 6.88 11.91 -8.01
CA ALA A 78 8.09 12.29 -7.28
C ALA A 78 8.37 13.80 -7.32
N ALA A 79 8.02 14.47 -8.43
CA ALA A 79 8.13 15.93 -8.57
C ALA A 79 7.25 16.70 -7.58
N ASP A 80 6.10 16.15 -7.19
CA ASP A 80 5.12 16.82 -6.31
C ASP A 80 5.39 16.54 -4.83
N LYS A 81 6.26 15.56 -4.50
CA LYS A 81 6.55 15.15 -3.12
C LYS A 81 6.91 16.34 -2.24
N GLN A 82 7.88 17.16 -2.64
CA GLN A 82 8.31 18.31 -1.85
C GLN A 82 7.26 19.42 -1.79
N VAL A 83 6.44 19.55 -2.84
CA VAL A 83 5.33 20.50 -2.89
C VAL A 83 4.27 20.13 -1.86
N ILE A 84 3.88 18.85 -1.78
CA ILE A 84 2.93 18.34 -0.78
C ILE A 84 3.47 18.55 0.64
N LEU A 85 4.75 18.24 0.90
CA LEU A 85 5.36 18.46 2.21
C LEU A 85 5.42 19.94 2.61
N ALA A 86 5.65 20.84 1.65
CA ALA A 86 5.64 22.28 1.88
C ALA A 86 4.22 22.78 2.21
N TRP A 87 3.22 22.33 1.46
CA TRP A 87 1.81 22.68 1.72
C TRP A 87 1.31 22.13 3.06
N ALA A 88 1.74 20.93 3.46
CA ALA A 88 1.41 20.38 4.77
C ALA A 88 1.92 21.29 5.90
N LYS A 89 3.17 21.74 5.80
CA LYS A 89 3.74 22.72 6.76
C LYS A 89 2.99 24.05 6.74
N ALA A 90 2.60 24.54 5.56
CA ALA A 90 1.84 25.77 5.42
C ALA A 90 0.43 25.67 6.04
N ALA A 91 -0.18 24.48 6.00
CA ALA A 91 -1.44 24.17 6.68
C ALA A 91 -1.29 23.98 8.20
N GLY A 92 -0.08 24.18 8.75
CA GLY A 92 0.22 24.01 10.17
C GLY A 92 0.41 22.54 10.59
N TRP A 93 0.59 21.62 9.65
CA TRP A 93 0.78 20.20 9.94
C TRP A 93 2.26 19.87 10.19
N HIS A 94 2.48 18.77 10.91
CA HIS A 94 3.82 18.29 11.18
C HIS A 94 4.28 17.31 10.10
N VAL A 95 5.53 17.44 9.66
CA VAL A 95 6.18 16.47 8.78
C VAL A 95 7.24 15.75 9.58
N TYR A 96 7.14 14.44 9.64
CA TYR A 96 8.03 13.57 10.37
C TYR A 96 9.02 12.99 9.38
N ALA A 97 10.31 13.08 9.73
CA ALA A 97 11.35 12.40 8.98
C ALA A 97 11.06 10.89 8.99
N PRO A 98 11.36 10.18 7.91
CA PRO A 98 11.27 8.74 7.93
C PRO A 98 12.16 8.19 9.05
N SER A 99 11.65 7.21 9.80
CA SER A 99 12.42 6.57 10.87
C SER A 99 13.63 5.88 10.23
N SER A 100 14.79 6.50 10.33
CA SER A 100 16.09 5.97 9.90
C SER A 100 16.55 4.89 10.87
N SER A 101 15.76 3.83 11.04
CA SER A 101 16.20 2.65 11.79
C SER A 101 17.23 1.92 10.92
N PRO A 102 18.53 1.95 11.28
CA PRO A 102 19.56 1.30 10.49
C PRO A 102 19.35 -0.22 10.55
N GLY A 103 19.06 -0.84 9.40
CA GLY A 103 18.94 -2.29 9.25
C GLY A 103 17.61 -2.80 8.67
N GLN A 104 16.56 -1.98 8.60
CA GLN A 104 15.35 -2.30 7.84
C GLN A 104 15.41 -1.56 6.51
N GLY A 105 15.81 -2.26 5.44
CA GLY A 105 15.82 -1.75 4.05
C GLY A 105 14.43 -1.46 3.47
N GLY A 106 13.48 -1.01 4.29
CA GLY A 106 12.15 -0.60 3.88
C GLY A 106 12.16 0.87 3.47
N ASP A 107 11.71 1.13 2.25
CA ASP A 107 11.52 2.46 1.66
C ASP A 107 10.91 3.44 2.67
N HIS A 108 11.64 4.52 2.92
CA HIS A 108 11.40 5.52 3.94
C HIS A 108 10.30 6.48 3.47
N ALA A 109 9.03 6.10 3.66
CA ALA A 109 7.91 7.00 3.40
C ALA A 109 7.93 8.18 4.38
N ASP A 110 7.85 9.41 3.85
CA ASP A 110 7.62 10.58 4.68
C ASP A 110 6.25 10.49 5.33
N VAL A 111 6.13 10.98 6.57
CA VAL A 111 4.86 10.96 7.29
C VAL A 111 4.40 12.38 7.56
N ILE A 112 3.15 12.67 7.17
CA ILE A 112 2.46 13.92 7.45
C ILE A 112 1.50 13.67 8.60
N GLY A 113 1.60 14.42 9.69
CA GLY A 113 0.66 14.36 10.81
C GLY A 113 -0.46 15.37 10.64
N VAL A 114 -1.67 14.89 10.37
CA VAL A 114 -2.88 15.71 10.19
C VAL A 114 -3.61 15.82 11.54
N PRO A 115 -3.68 17.02 12.15
CA PRO A 115 -4.37 17.22 13.41
C PRO A 115 -5.89 17.20 13.19
N VAL A 116 -6.62 16.46 14.03
CA VAL A 116 -8.08 16.49 14.11
C VAL A 116 -8.52 16.71 15.56
N PRO A 117 -9.70 17.31 15.79
CA PRO A 117 -10.27 17.40 17.13
C PRO A 117 -10.41 16.01 17.77
N GLY A 118 -9.90 15.87 18.99
CA GLY A 118 -10.10 14.69 19.83
C GLY A 118 -11.43 14.73 20.59
N GLU A 119 -11.67 13.72 21.43
CA GLU A 119 -12.86 13.67 22.30
C GLU A 119 -12.79 14.71 23.44
N GLY A 120 -11.59 15.11 23.86
CA GLY A 120 -11.36 16.13 24.88
C GLY A 120 -11.46 17.56 24.36
N ALA A 121 -11.99 18.47 25.19
CA ALA A 121 -12.08 19.89 24.87
C ALA A 121 -10.67 20.49 24.61
N GLY A 122 -10.39 20.85 23.35
CA GLY A 122 -9.12 21.45 22.95
C GLY A 122 -7.98 20.45 22.70
N GLU A 123 -8.22 19.14 22.80
CA GLU A 123 -7.23 18.13 22.46
C GLU A 123 -7.21 17.90 20.94
N LEU A 124 -6.01 17.85 20.37
CA LEU A 124 -5.81 17.49 18.97
C LEU A 124 -5.13 16.12 18.90
N VAL A 125 -5.73 15.21 18.13
CA VAL A 125 -5.15 13.91 17.80
C VAL A 125 -4.49 14.02 16.43
N VAL A 126 -3.23 13.61 16.31
CA VAL A 126 -2.46 13.74 15.06
C VAL A 126 -2.46 12.43 14.31
N TRP A 127 -3.11 12.37 13.15
CA TRP A 127 -3.22 11.15 12.35
C TRP A 127 -2.14 11.07 11.27
N PRO A 128 -1.46 9.92 11.12
CA PRO A 128 -0.40 9.75 10.14
C PRO A 128 -0.93 9.54 8.72
N PHE A 129 -0.42 10.34 7.78
CA PHE A 129 -0.49 10.14 6.33
C PHE A 129 0.89 9.73 5.83
N ARG A 130 1.02 8.50 5.30
CA ARG A 130 2.25 8.00 4.70
C ARG A 130 2.31 8.39 3.24
N LEU A 131 3.31 9.17 2.86
CA LEU A 131 3.52 9.68 1.51
C LEU A 131 4.55 8.84 0.77
N ARG A 132 4.10 8.16 -0.30
CA ARG A 132 4.96 7.48 -1.26
C ARG A 132 5.07 8.29 -2.55
N ALA A 133 6.28 8.35 -3.11
CA ALA A 133 6.54 9.01 -4.38
C ALA A 133 6.67 7.99 -5.52
N VAL A 134 6.11 8.36 -6.67
CA VAL A 134 6.20 7.62 -7.94
C VAL A 134 7.26 8.27 -8.80
N GLY A 135 8.41 7.60 -8.91
CA GLY A 135 9.59 8.11 -9.60
C GLY A 135 9.44 8.16 -11.12
N ASP A 136 8.72 7.20 -11.70
CA ASP A 136 8.48 7.13 -13.14
C ASP A 136 7.19 7.87 -13.52
N PRO A 137 7.26 8.96 -14.31
CA PRO A 137 6.08 9.71 -14.74
C PRO A 137 5.08 8.86 -15.52
N ALA A 138 5.55 7.95 -16.38
CA ALA A 138 4.66 7.09 -17.17
C ALA A 138 3.89 6.13 -16.25
N ALA A 139 4.54 5.64 -15.20
CA ALA A 139 3.89 4.79 -14.22
C ALA A 139 2.86 5.55 -13.39
N TRP A 140 3.07 6.84 -13.11
CA TRP A 140 2.04 7.70 -12.48
C TRP A 140 0.84 7.90 -13.41
N GLU A 141 1.07 8.24 -14.68
CA GLU A 141 0.00 8.45 -15.68
C GLU A 141 -0.84 7.19 -15.91
N ASN A 142 -0.26 6.01 -15.67
CA ASN A 142 -0.97 4.74 -15.75
C ASN A 142 -1.86 4.44 -14.53
N LEU A 143 -1.69 5.14 -13.41
CA LEU A 143 -2.57 4.98 -12.25
C LEU A 143 -3.94 5.56 -12.56
N ASP A 144 -4.98 4.73 -12.52
CA ASP A 144 -6.35 5.20 -12.63
C ASP A 144 -6.76 5.82 -11.28
N VAL A 145 -7.08 7.12 -11.31
CA VAL A 145 -7.39 7.94 -10.14
C VAL A 145 -8.76 8.54 -10.32
N VAL A 146 -9.62 8.38 -9.32
CA VAL A 146 -11.01 8.82 -9.35
C VAL A 146 -11.36 9.64 -8.12
N ARG A 147 -12.38 10.50 -8.23
CA ARG A 147 -13.00 11.20 -7.09
C ARG A 147 -14.34 10.54 -6.78
N PRO A 148 -14.47 9.77 -5.68
CA PRO A 148 -15.69 9.02 -5.37
C PRO A 148 -16.98 9.87 -5.34
N CYS A 149 -16.89 11.16 -4.99
CA CYS A 149 -18.05 12.05 -5.02
C CYS A 149 -18.55 12.38 -6.44
N GLU A 150 -17.68 12.40 -7.45
CA GLU A 150 -17.98 12.77 -8.85
C GLU A 150 -18.44 11.58 -9.69
N MET A 151 -18.37 10.37 -9.14
CA MET A 151 -18.74 9.17 -9.89
C MET A 151 -20.25 9.03 -10.00
N GLU A 152 -20.74 8.83 -11.23
CA GLU A 152 -22.14 8.53 -11.51
C GLU A 152 -22.58 7.24 -10.80
N THR A 153 -23.81 7.25 -10.27
CA THR A 153 -24.48 6.01 -9.87
C THR A 153 -24.81 5.20 -11.12
N PRO A 154 -24.45 3.91 -11.18
CA PRO A 154 -25.10 2.96 -10.28
C PRO A 154 -24.09 1.95 -9.72
N TYR A 155 -23.41 2.31 -8.63
CA TYR A 155 -22.68 1.34 -7.80
C TYR A 155 -23.66 0.43 -7.05
N VAL A 156 -24.60 -0.24 -7.71
CA VAL A 156 -25.70 -0.93 -7.01
C VAL A 156 -25.23 -2.18 -6.25
N GLY A 157 -23.94 -2.56 -6.35
CA GLY A 157 -23.32 -3.52 -5.43
C GLY A 157 -22.55 -2.88 -4.28
N TRP A 158 -22.25 -1.58 -4.35
CA TRP A 158 -21.38 -0.83 -3.40
C TRP A 158 -22.09 0.41 -2.81
N ALA A 159 -23.32 0.67 -3.22
CA ALA A 159 -24.14 1.82 -2.87
C ALA A 159 -24.50 1.76 -1.38
N GLY A 160 -24.16 2.82 -0.64
CA GLY A 160 -24.32 2.88 0.81
C GLY A 160 -23.12 2.37 1.60
N GLU A 161 -22.19 1.64 0.95
CA GLU A 161 -20.96 1.15 1.60
C GLU A 161 -19.74 2.02 1.26
N ALA A 162 -19.67 2.53 0.03
CA ALA A 162 -18.59 3.39 -0.41
C ALA A 162 -18.68 4.79 0.21
N MET A 163 -17.53 5.32 0.63
CA MET A 163 -17.40 6.65 1.21
C MET A 163 -17.39 7.71 0.10
N ARG A 164 -18.33 8.66 0.16
CA ARG A 164 -18.32 9.85 -0.69
C ARG A 164 -17.31 10.86 -0.12
N THR A 165 -16.22 11.09 -0.83
CA THR A 165 -15.19 12.11 -0.49
C THR A 165 -14.73 12.83 -1.75
N GLY A 166 -14.29 14.08 -1.58
CA GLY A 166 -13.64 14.88 -2.62
C GLY A 166 -12.22 14.41 -2.94
N ALA A 167 -11.59 13.68 -2.00
CA ALA A 167 -10.23 13.19 -2.16
C ALA A 167 -10.08 12.31 -3.41
N ARG A 168 -8.92 12.44 -4.05
CA ARG A 168 -8.52 11.60 -5.17
C ARG A 168 -8.12 10.23 -4.63
N VAL A 169 -8.65 9.15 -5.17
CA VAL A 169 -8.46 7.78 -4.68
C VAL A 169 -8.09 6.87 -5.85
N LEU A 170 -7.16 5.93 -5.65
CA LEU A 170 -6.87 4.93 -6.66
C LEU A 170 -8.12 4.10 -6.97
N ALA A 171 -8.39 3.94 -8.26
CA ALA A 171 -9.46 3.07 -8.73
C ALA A 171 -9.17 1.62 -8.35
N VAL A 172 -10.24 0.82 -8.28
CA VAL A 172 -10.16 -0.56 -7.77
C VAL A 172 -9.25 -1.49 -8.58
N PRO A 173 -9.20 -1.44 -9.93
CA PRO A 173 -8.21 -2.19 -10.70
C PRO A 173 -6.76 -1.81 -10.35
N THR A 174 -6.49 -0.52 -10.21
CA THR A 174 -5.15 -0.03 -9.83
C THR A 174 -4.78 -0.43 -8.41
N LEU A 175 -5.73 -0.43 -7.46
CA LEU A 175 -5.50 -0.99 -6.13
C LEU A 175 -5.19 -2.49 -6.17
N LEU A 176 -5.90 -3.25 -7.01
CA LEU A 176 -5.62 -4.68 -7.17
C LEU A 176 -4.20 -4.92 -7.67
N ASP A 177 -3.73 -4.12 -8.63
CA ASP A 177 -2.35 -4.20 -9.12
C ASP A 177 -1.33 -3.91 -8.02
N GLU A 178 -1.56 -2.85 -7.23
CA GLU A 178 -0.72 -2.48 -6.09
C GLU A 178 -0.66 -3.59 -5.01
N PHE A 179 -1.78 -4.24 -4.72
CA PHE A 179 -1.80 -5.39 -3.81
C PHE A 179 -1.16 -6.63 -4.41
N GLY A 180 -1.36 -6.89 -5.71
CA GLY A 180 -0.70 -7.99 -6.43
C GLY A 180 0.81 -7.84 -6.41
N ARG A 181 1.28 -6.60 -6.59
CA ARG A 181 2.68 -6.23 -6.39
C ARG A 181 3.13 -6.54 -4.97
N ALA A 182 2.46 -5.98 -3.95
CA ALA A 182 2.82 -6.21 -2.55
C ALA A 182 2.88 -7.70 -2.18
N TRP A 183 1.92 -8.49 -2.68
CA TRP A 183 1.88 -9.94 -2.50
C TRP A 183 3.07 -10.62 -3.17
N TYR A 184 3.37 -10.27 -4.42
CA TYR A 184 4.51 -10.82 -5.17
C TYR A 184 5.84 -10.57 -4.44
N PHE A 185 6.04 -9.37 -3.87
CA PHE A 185 7.21 -9.08 -3.04
C PHE A 185 7.27 -9.97 -1.78
N CYS A 186 6.14 -10.20 -1.11
CA CYS A 186 6.09 -11.07 0.06
C CYS A 186 6.50 -12.52 -0.29
N VAL A 187 6.02 -13.06 -1.40
CA VAL A 187 6.20 -14.47 -1.77
C VAL A 187 7.52 -14.74 -2.48
N VAL A 188 7.83 -13.94 -3.51
CA VAL A 188 8.94 -14.26 -4.43
C VAL A 188 10.27 -13.72 -3.94
N LYS A 189 10.28 -12.55 -3.28
CA LYS A 189 11.52 -12.00 -2.72
C LYS A 189 11.86 -12.53 -1.33
N GLY A 190 10.95 -13.29 -0.70
CA GLY A 190 11.18 -13.86 0.62
C GLY A 190 11.33 -12.82 1.74
N GLU A 191 10.94 -11.57 1.50
CA GLU A 191 11.04 -10.42 2.43
C GLU A 191 10.19 -10.55 3.72
N GLY A 192 9.73 -11.77 4.05
CA GLY A 192 9.00 -12.07 5.29
C GLY A 192 9.29 -13.45 5.90
N ARG A 193 10.20 -14.25 5.33
CA ARG A 193 10.44 -15.63 5.80
C ARG A 193 11.30 -15.73 7.06
N SER A 194 12.00 -14.66 7.44
CA SER A 194 12.98 -14.70 8.53
C SER A 194 12.35 -14.85 9.92
N ASP A 195 11.12 -14.36 10.14
CA ASP A 195 10.52 -14.27 11.50
C ASP A 195 9.12 -14.91 11.64
N GLY A 196 8.73 -15.83 10.75
CA GLY A 196 7.42 -16.51 10.82
C GLY A 196 6.18 -15.64 10.56
N GLY A 197 6.34 -14.31 10.41
CA GLY A 197 5.26 -13.36 10.09
C GLY A 197 4.97 -13.17 8.60
N GLY A 198 5.83 -13.66 7.70
CA GLY A 198 5.67 -13.51 6.25
C GLY A 198 4.39 -14.15 5.72
N ASP A 199 4.07 -15.35 6.20
CA ASP A 199 2.88 -16.10 5.80
C ASP A 199 1.58 -15.39 6.21
N GLU A 200 1.57 -14.74 7.38
CA GLU A 200 0.41 -13.96 7.84
C GLU A 200 0.20 -12.71 6.96
N ARG A 201 1.28 -11.99 6.64
CA ARG A 201 1.20 -10.81 5.75
C ARG A 201 0.79 -11.19 4.33
N GLU A 202 1.37 -12.25 3.78
CA GLU A 202 1.00 -12.79 2.46
C GLU A 202 -0.49 -13.11 2.41
N ARG A 203 -0.99 -13.89 3.38
CA ARG A 203 -2.40 -14.28 3.45
C ARG A 203 -3.30 -13.05 3.53
N HIS A 204 -2.96 -12.09 4.38
CA HIS A 204 -3.73 -10.84 4.50
C HIS A 204 -3.83 -10.10 3.17
N VAL A 205 -2.71 -9.90 2.46
CA VAL A 205 -2.73 -9.22 1.17
C VAL A 205 -3.57 -10.00 0.15
N ALA A 206 -3.46 -11.32 0.12
CA ALA A 206 -4.29 -12.16 -0.75
C ALA A 206 -5.79 -12.03 -0.44
N GLU A 207 -6.18 -11.95 0.83
CA GLU A 207 -7.58 -11.75 1.24
C GLU A 207 -8.14 -10.41 0.73
N LEU A 208 -7.34 -9.35 0.74
CA LEU A 208 -7.73 -8.05 0.15
C LEU A 208 -7.90 -8.15 -1.36
N MET A 209 -6.98 -8.83 -2.05
CA MET A 209 -7.06 -9.05 -3.50
C MET A 209 -8.32 -9.85 -3.86
N LEU A 210 -8.60 -10.93 -3.12
CA LEU A 210 -9.80 -11.74 -3.29
C LEU A 210 -11.08 -10.94 -3.01
N TRP A 211 -11.05 -10.05 -2.02
CA TRP A 211 -12.17 -9.14 -1.77
C TRP A 211 -12.42 -8.21 -2.97
N ILE A 212 -11.36 -7.59 -3.52
CA ILE A 212 -11.47 -6.75 -4.72
C ILE A 212 -12.04 -7.56 -5.90
N LEU A 213 -11.48 -8.75 -6.15
CA LEU A 213 -11.88 -9.60 -7.27
C LEU A 213 -13.35 -10.01 -7.19
N ARG A 214 -13.84 -10.42 -6.01
CA ARG A 214 -15.26 -10.72 -5.82
C ARG A 214 -16.16 -9.52 -6.08
N ARG A 215 -15.71 -8.32 -5.70
CA ARG A 215 -16.46 -7.07 -5.93
C ARG A 215 -16.52 -6.70 -7.41
N LEU A 216 -15.41 -6.83 -8.12
CA LEU A 216 -15.35 -6.61 -9.57
C LEU A 216 -16.20 -7.65 -10.32
N ALA A 217 -16.10 -8.93 -9.93
CA ALA A 217 -16.88 -10.00 -10.54
C ALA A 217 -18.39 -9.77 -10.37
N ALA A 218 -18.84 -9.36 -9.18
CA ALA A 218 -20.24 -9.01 -8.92
C ALA A 218 -20.71 -7.79 -9.74
N ASP A 219 -19.83 -6.81 -9.99
CA ASP A 219 -20.14 -5.68 -10.87
C ASP A 219 -20.32 -6.14 -12.32
N VAL A 220 -19.43 -7.01 -12.81
CA VAL A 220 -19.52 -7.61 -14.15
C VAL A 220 -20.76 -8.48 -14.29
N GLU A 221 -21.09 -9.30 -13.30
CA GLU A 221 -22.30 -10.13 -13.32
C GLU A 221 -23.57 -9.27 -13.42
N LYS A 222 -23.62 -8.16 -12.68
CA LYS A 222 -24.78 -7.27 -12.63
C LYS A 222 -24.92 -6.38 -13.86
N ASN A 223 -23.81 -5.82 -14.33
CA ASN A 223 -23.80 -4.75 -15.34
C ASN A 223 -23.29 -5.22 -16.71
N GLY A 224 -22.75 -6.44 -16.81
CA GLY A 224 -22.27 -7.03 -18.06
C GLY A 224 -21.24 -6.17 -18.77
N VAL A 225 -21.51 -5.81 -20.03
CA VAL A 225 -20.64 -4.94 -20.85
C VAL A 225 -20.59 -3.50 -20.30
N SER A 226 -21.62 -3.08 -19.54
CA SER A 226 -21.68 -1.77 -18.91
C SER A 226 -21.00 -1.73 -17.54
N ALA A 227 -20.35 -2.82 -17.10
CA ALA A 227 -19.55 -2.81 -15.89
C ALA A 227 -18.43 -1.77 -16.01
N ARG A 228 -18.28 -0.94 -14.99
CA ARG A 228 -17.38 0.21 -15.06
C ARG A 228 -15.94 -0.23 -15.10
N TRP A 229 -15.61 -1.23 -14.30
CA TRP A 229 -14.25 -1.72 -14.15
C TRP A 229 -14.16 -3.15 -14.64
N LYS A 230 -13.50 -3.28 -15.78
CA LYS A 230 -12.95 -4.54 -16.26
C LYS A 230 -11.45 -4.53 -16.03
N LEU A 231 -10.88 -5.67 -15.68
CA LEU A 231 -9.43 -5.81 -15.61
C LEU A 231 -8.89 -5.78 -17.04
N MET A 232 -8.23 -4.68 -17.37
CA MET A 232 -7.55 -4.50 -18.64
C MET A 232 -6.05 -4.75 -18.44
N PRO A 233 -5.39 -5.56 -19.31
CA PRO A 233 -3.97 -5.90 -19.13
C PRO A 233 -3.03 -4.70 -18.95
N ASP A 234 -3.29 -3.59 -19.63
CA ASP A 234 -2.52 -2.35 -19.53
C ASP A 234 -2.66 -1.63 -18.19
N LYS A 235 -3.67 -1.97 -17.38
CA LYS A 235 -3.94 -1.38 -16.06
C LYS A 235 -3.52 -2.24 -14.87
N VAL A 236 -3.19 -3.51 -15.11
CA VAL A 236 -2.81 -4.47 -14.06
C VAL A 236 -1.52 -5.23 -14.42
N LEU A 237 -0.46 -4.48 -14.73
CA LEU A 237 0.82 -5.02 -15.21
C LEU A 237 1.44 -6.03 -14.25
N CYS A 238 1.30 -5.84 -12.93
CA CYS A 238 1.84 -6.77 -11.94
C CYS A 238 1.11 -8.13 -11.97
N LEU A 239 -0.15 -8.12 -12.37
CA LEU A 239 -0.95 -9.34 -12.50
C LEU A 239 -0.66 -10.07 -13.82
N LEU A 240 0.15 -9.52 -14.73
CA LEU A 240 0.54 -10.20 -15.97
C LEU A 240 1.80 -11.06 -15.83
N TYR A 241 2.55 -10.94 -14.72
CA TYR A 241 3.75 -11.73 -14.53
C TYR A 241 3.41 -13.22 -14.32
N ASP A 242 3.97 -14.11 -15.14
CA ASP A 242 3.75 -15.57 -15.01
C ASP A 242 4.04 -16.09 -13.60
N LYS A 243 5.13 -15.58 -12.98
CA LYS A 243 5.50 -15.93 -11.60
C LYS A 243 4.47 -15.52 -10.56
N PHE A 244 3.70 -14.46 -10.82
CA PHE A 244 2.57 -14.10 -9.96
C PHE A 244 1.47 -15.17 -10.09
N TRP A 245 1.08 -15.52 -11.32
CA TRP A 245 0.04 -16.53 -11.57
C TRP A 245 0.36 -17.89 -10.95
N ASP A 246 1.55 -18.40 -11.23
CA ASP A 246 1.98 -19.72 -10.76
C ASP A 246 1.92 -19.81 -9.23
N ALA A 247 2.41 -18.78 -8.53
CA ALA A 247 2.41 -18.76 -7.08
C ALA A 247 1.01 -18.49 -6.51
N PHE A 248 0.29 -17.51 -7.05
CA PHE A 248 -0.98 -17.04 -6.49
C PHE A 248 -2.11 -18.04 -6.74
N VAL A 249 -2.30 -18.50 -7.98
CA VAL A 249 -3.39 -19.42 -8.33
C VAL A 249 -3.14 -20.83 -7.78
N HIS A 250 -1.89 -21.25 -7.64
CA HIS A 250 -1.59 -22.51 -6.94
C HIS A 250 -2.08 -22.48 -5.49
N ARG A 251 -1.93 -21.34 -4.79
CA ARG A 251 -2.36 -21.18 -3.41
C ARG A 251 -3.84 -20.82 -3.26
N TYR A 252 -4.41 -20.12 -4.24
CA TYR A 252 -5.78 -19.63 -4.27
C TYR A 252 -6.46 -20.02 -5.60
N PRO A 253 -6.80 -21.30 -5.80
CA PRO A 253 -7.31 -21.79 -7.09
C PRO A 253 -8.61 -21.10 -7.52
N ASP A 254 -9.48 -20.77 -6.57
CA ASP A 254 -10.73 -20.05 -6.82
C ASP A 254 -10.53 -18.63 -7.38
N ALA A 255 -9.33 -18.05 -7.23
CA ALA A 255 -9.03 -16.73 -7.77
C ALA A 255 -9.05 -16.73 -9.31
N LEU A 256 -8.72 -17.86 -9.96
CA LEU A 256 -8.64 -17.94 -11.40
C LEU A 256 -10.00 -17.63 -12.06
N SER A 257 -11.07 -18.22 -11.55
CA SER A 257 -12.42 -17.97 -12.09
C SER A 257 -12.84 -16.52 -11.87
N LEU A 258 -12.48 -15.92 -10.74
CA LEU A 258 -12.74 -14.50 -10.47
C LEU A 258 -11.98 -13.59 -11.44
N PHE A 259 -10.69 -13.85 -11.70
CA PHE A 259 -9.93 -13.10 -12.69
C PHE A 259 -10.55 -13.18 -14.08
N GLN A 260 -10.96 -14.37 -14.51
CA GLN A 260 -11.62 -14.59 -15.79
C GLN A 260 -12.94 -13.84 -15.90
N GLN A 261 -13.77 -13.89 -14.85
CA GLN A 261 -15.02 -13.11 -14.78
C GLN A 261 -14.76 -11.60 -14.85
N CYS A 262 -13.66 -11.13 -14.24
CA CYS A 262 -13.26 -9.73 -14.30
C CYS A 262 -12.59 -9.34 -15.62
N GLY A 263 -12.45 -10.25 -16.59
CA GLY A 263 -11.91 -9.97 -17.92
C GLY A 263 -10.44 -10.30 -18.14
N LEU A 264 -9.76 -10.91 -17.17
CA LEU A 264 -8.35 -11.31 -17.26
C LEU A 264 -8.26 -12.84 -17.46
N PRO A 265 -7.95 -13.34 -18.67
CA PRO A 265 -8.17 -14.75 -19.04
C PRO A 265 -7.26 -15.78 -18.34
N GLY A 266 -6.29 -15.33 -17.54
CA GLY A 266 -5.31 -16.17 -16.84
C GLY A 266 -3.87 -15.82 -17.24
N PRO A 267 -2.88 -16.68 -16.93
CA PRO A 267 -1.51 -16.46 -17.38
C PRO A 267 -1.51 -16.36 -18.91
N MET A 268 -1.24 -15.16 -19.41
CA MET A 268 -1.02 -14.98 -20.83
C MET A 268 0.29 -15.67 -21.12
N ARG A 269 0.23 -16.92 -21.62
CA ARG A 269 1.37 -17.51 -22.30
C ARG A 269 1.87 -16.42 -23.24
N PRO A 270 3.14 -16.01 -23.17
CA PRO A 270 3.64 -15.08 -24.15
C PRO A 270 3.45 -15.78 -25.50
N ALA A 271 2.40 -15.38 -26.23
CA ALA A 271 2.53 -15.26 -27.66
C ALA A 271 3.85 -14.54 -27.82
N ARG A 272 4.75 -15.04 -28.67
CA ARG A 272 6.02 -14.37 -28.98
C ARG A 272 5.69 -12.95 -29.46
N VAL A 273 5.47 -12.04 -28.53
CA VAL A 273 5.44 -10.62 -28.73
C VAL A 273 6.92 -10.34 -28.81
N GLU A 274 7.42 -10.20 -30.04
CA GLU A 274 8.62 -9.43 -30.28
C GLU A 274 8.36 -8.07 -29.61
N VAL A 275 8.81 -7.96 -28.36
CA VAL A 275 8.85 -6.70 -27.66
C VAL A 275 9.81 -5.88 -28.50
N ALA A 276 9.26 -4.97 -29.30
CA ALA A 276 10.04 -4.00 -30.04
C ALA A 276 11.06 -3.42 -29.07
N THR A 277 12.32 -3.70 -29.33
CA THR A 277 13.50 -3.13 -28.68
C THR A 277 13.47 -1.62 -28.90
N ALA A 278 12.71 -0.93 -28.07
CA ALA A 278 12.67 0.52 -27.98
C ALA A 278 12.89 0.93 -26.53
N PHE A 279 13.85 0.32 -25.82
CA PHE A 279 14.23 0.80 -24.48
C PHE A 279 15.68 0.48 -24.05
N THR A 280 16.58 0.21 -25.00
CA THR A 280 17.99 -0.07 -24.72
C THR A 280 18.93 0.72 -25.63
N ALA A 281 18.87 2.05 -25.57
CA ALA A 281 20.01 2.90 -25.90
C ALA A 281 19.75 4.31 -25.36
N THR A 282 20.31 4.64 -24.19
CA THR A 282 21.18 5.81 -23.96
C THR A 282 21.49 5.87 -22.47
N THR A 283 22.58 5.23 -22.04
CA THR A 283 23.25 5.64 -20.80
C THR A 283 24.75 5.47 -21.00
N THR A 284 25.36 6.50 -21.58
CA THR A 284 26.80 6.70 -21.50
C THR A 284 27.18 7.00 -20.06
N LYS A 285 28.16 6.23 -19.60
CA LYS A 285 28.80 6.19 -18.30
C LYS A 285 29.49 7.53 -17.99
N THR A 286 29.02 8.29 -17.01
CA THR A 286 29.84 9.24 -16.23
C THR A 286 29.27 9.45 -14.83
N ALA A 287 30.10 9.09 -13.85
CA ALA A 287 30.13 9.42 -12.42
C ALA A 287 29.00 10.27 -11.81
N SER A 288 28.22 9.65 -10.91
CA SER A 288 28.21 9.95 -9.46
C SER A 288 27.20 9.02 -8.77
N ASP A 289 27.66 8.31 -7.74
CA ASP A 289 26.82 7.65 -6.74
C ASP A 289 25.80 8.63 -6.13
N GLU A 290 24.68 8.10 -5.65
CA GLU A 290 23.40 8.76 -5.29
C GLU A 290 22.39 8.76 -6.46
N PHE A 291 21.14 8.41 -6.17
CA PHE A 291 20.03 8.12 -7.10
C PHE A 291 19.90 6.68 -7.62
N ALA A 292 19.71 5.71 -6.71
CA ALA A 292 19.02 4.48 -7.06
C ALA A 292 18.27 3.92 -5.85
N THR A 293 16.93 4.07 -5.86
CA THR A 293 15.90 3.10 -5.42
C THR A 293 14.61 3.83 -5.04
N GLY A 294 13.76 4.09 -6.04
CA GLY A 294 12.32 4.25 -5.84
C GLY A 294 11.64 3.05 -6.51
N LEU A 295 10.57 2.51 -5.92
CA LEU A 295 9.85 1.30 -6.35
C LEU A 295 9.14 1.45 -7.72
N TYR A 296 9.84 1.86 -8.77
CA TYR A 296 9.52 1.65 -10.18
C TYR A 296 10.75 1.04 -10.87
N MET A 297 11.30 -0.01 -10.25
CA MET A 297 12.20 -0.90 -10.96
C MET A 297 11.35 -1.87 -11.77
N VAL A 298 11.36 -1.70 -13.09
CA VAL A 298 11.15 -2.80 -14.03
C VAL A 298 12.07 -3.94 -13.57
N PRO A 299 11.57 -5.16 -13.29
CA PRO A 299 12.42 -6.23 -12.82
C PRO A 299 13.53 -6.49 -13.86
N PRO A 300 14.82 -6.56 -13.46
CA PRO A 300 15.89 -6.79 -14.41
C PRO A 300 15.71 -8.18 -15.05
N TYR A 301 15.69 -8.20 -16.38
CA TYR A 301 15.83 -9.43 -17.16
C TYR A 301 17.22 -10.03 -16.93
N GLY A 302 17.28 -11.36 -17.00
CA GLY A 302 18.32 -12.18 -16.41
C GLY A 302 19.77 -11.83 -16.77
N GLN A 303 20.63 -11.91 -15.75
CA GLN A 303 21.95 -12.49 -15.91
C GLN A 303 22.13 -13.57 -14.86
N GLY A 304 22.42 -14.79 -15.33
CA GLY A 304 22.83 -15.89 -14.48
C GLY A 304 24.28 -15.74 -14.02
N ARG A 305 24.57 -16.41 -12.90
CA ARG A 305 25.84 -16.82 -12.27
C ARG A 305 25.64 -16.62 -10.77
N GLY A 306 25.88 -17.58 -9.91
CA GLY A 306 27.06 -18.44 -9.81
C GLY A 306 27.46 -18.33 -8.34
N GLY A 307 27.77 -19.45 -7.69
CA GLY A 307 27.74 -19.55 -6.24
C GLY A 307 28.76 -18.69 -5.50
N SER A 308 28.54 -18.50 -4.20
CA SER A 308 29.47 -19.04 -3.23
C SER A 308 28.81 -19.12 -1.86
N ARG A 309 29.02 -20.28 -1.27
CA ARG A 309 28.83 -20.71 0.11
C ARG A 309 29.86 -19.99 0.97
N ILE A 310 29.45 -19.45 2.12
CA ILE A 310 30.31 -19.26 3.29
C ILE A 310 29.45 -19.54 4.52
N ASP A 311 29.90 -20.52 5.28
CA ASP A 311 29.40 -21.00 6.57
C ASP A 311 29.74 -20.04 7.73
N ASP A 312 29.11 -20.32 8.88
CA ASP A 312 29.59 -20.08 10.26
C ASP A 312 29.51 -18.65 10.83
N MET A 313 29.16 -18.38 12.10
CA MET A 313 29.07 -19.23 13.31
C MET A 313 28.45 -18.41 14.49
N LEU A 314 27.75 -19.11 15.41
CA LEU A 314 27.60 -18.86 16.87
C LEU A 314 26.79 -17.62 17.35
N ASP A 315 25.99 -17.62 18.41
CA ASP A 315 25.79 -18.53 19.55
C ASP A 315 24.36 -18.31 20.15
N HIS A 316 23.71 -19.39 20.58
CA HIS A 316 22.58 -19.36 21.50
C HIS A 316 23.08 -19.54 22.95
N PRO A 317 22.36 -18.98 23.93
CA PRO A 317 21.96 -19.85 25.04
C PRO A 317 20.45 -19.79 25.35
N HIS A 318 19.92 -20.98 25.63
CA HIS A 318 18.58 -21.30 26.12
C HIS A 318 18.47 -21.06 27.66
N PRO A 319 17.29 -21.21 28.28
CA PRO A 319 16.82 -20.37 29.37
C PRO A 319 17.01 -21.02 30.75
N THR A 320 16.95 -20.20 31.80
CA THR A 320 16.82 -20.66 33.18
C THR A 320 15.74 -19.87 33.92
N THR A 321 14.62 -20.55 34.20
CA THR A 321 13.76 -20.40 35.39
C THR A 321 13.28 -21.83 35.72
N PRO A 322 12.99 -22.20 36.98
CA PRO A 322 12.19 -21.43 37.94
C PRO A 322 12.55 -21.56 39.44
N GLY A 323 11.78 -20.87 40.29
CA GLY A 323 11.69 -21.06 41.74
C GLY A 323 12.50 -20.03 42.54
N GLU A 324 12.04 -19.43 43.64
CA GLU A 324 10.90 -19.64 44.53
C GLU A 324 10.65 -18.34 45.31
N SER A 325 9.41 -18.23 45.78
CA SER A 325 8.87 -17.30 46.77
C SER A 325 9.73 -17.12 48.03
N HIS A 326 9.89 -15.87 48.49
CA HIS A 326 9.86 -15.54 49.91
C HIS A 326 9.28 -14.13 50.15
N THR A 327 8.18 -14.12 50.90
CA THR A 327 7.54 -13.03 51.64
C THR A 327 8.46 -12.41 52.68
N TRP A 328 8.29 -11.10 52.93
CA TRP A 328 8.28 -10.28 54.18
C TRP A 328 8.24 -8.83 53.66
N ILE A 329 7.22 -7.99 53.88
CA ILE A 329 6.49 -7.58 55.09
C ILE A 329 5.01 -7.36 54.73
#